data_AF-A0A3N5F8N6-F1
#
_entry.id   AF-A0A3N5F8N6-F1
#
_cell.length_a   1.000
_cell.length_b   1.000
_cell.length_c   1.000
_cell.angle_alpha   90.00
_cell.angle_beta   90.00
_cell.angle_gamma   90.00
#
_symmetry.space_group_name_H-M   'P 1'
#
loop_
_entity.id
_entity.type
_entity.pdbx_description
1 polymer ?
#
loop_
_entity_poly.entity_id
_entity_poly.type
_entity_poly.pdbx_seq_one_letter_code
_entity_poly.pdbx_strand_id
1 'polypeptide(L)'
;GTSASTPQVSGVVALMLSANPSLTWRDVRLILAKTARRNDPGNAGWEQVGGGRAFSHDYGFGVADARAAVAAAAGWSSVGGSAQLKTCALAERAPGLAIPDAPADPAVAPTAATDALSVAAADCGITQIEFVEVRVTTTHTYSGDLRIRLTSPQGAVSRLAESRICRGDGSDPCGAYDGWIFGSSRHLDEPAAGTWTLELSDTATLDTGRLDKWSLTLYGR
;
A
#
# COMPACT_ATOMS: atom_id res chain seq x y z
N GLY A 1 11.37 17.59 -10.16
CA GLY A 1 11.02 16.16 -10.31
C GLY A 1 11.19 15.45 -8.97
N THR A 2 10.64 14.25 -8.83
CA THR A 2 10.75 13.43 -7.60
C THR A 2 12.20 13.22 -7.14
N SER A 3 13.16 13.24 -8.06
CA SER A 3 14.60 13.18 -7.78
C SER A 3 15.11 14.31 -6.87
N ALA A 4 14.45 15.48 -6.82
CA ALA A 4 14.81 16.58 -5.93
C ALA A 4 14.17 16.42 -4.54
N SER A 5 13.03 15.72 -4.44
CA SER A 5 12.38 15.44 -3.15
C SER A 5 13.18 14.45 -2.31
N THR A 6 13.83 13.46 -2.94
CA THR A 6 14.67 12.46 -2.25
C THR A 6 15.76 13.10 -1.38
N PRO A 7 16.68 13.94 -1.91
CA PRO A 7 17.73 14.55 -1.08
C PRO A 7 17.18 15.51 -0.01
N GLN A 8 16.03 16.14 -0.24
CA GLN A 8 15.38 16.98 0.78
C GLN A 8 14.97 16.13 1.99
N VAL A 9 14.29 15.01 1.77
CA VAL A 9 13.93 14.08 2.85
C VAL A 9 15.18 13.46 3.48
N SER A 10 16.22 13.13 2.71
CA SER A 10 17.51 12.68 3.26
C SER A 10 18.12 13.70 4.22
N GLY A 11 18.05 14.99 3.91
CA GLY A 11 18.49 16.07 4.80
C GLY A 11 17.69 16.12 6.11
N VAL A 12 16.36 15.94 6.04
CA VAL A 12 15.52 15.84 7.25
C VAL A 12 15.91 14.64 8.10
N VAL A 13 16.12 13.48 7.48
CA VAL A 13 16.57 12.26 8.18
C VAL A 13 17.94 12.46 8.82
N ALA A 14 18.87 13.15 8.16
CA ALA A 14 20.17 13.48 8.75
C ALA A 14 20.02 14.36 10.01
N LEU A 15 19.11 15.34 10.01
CA LEU A 15 18.81 16.14 11.19
C LEU A 15 18.17 15.30 12.31
N MET A 16 17.26 14.38 11.98
CA MET A 16 16.67 13.46 12.95
C MET A 16 17.73 12.59 13.62
N LEU A 17 18.63 12.01 12.83
CA LEU A 17 19.74 11.16 13.33
C LEU A 17 20.79 11.97 14.10
N SER A 18 21.00 13.24 13.74
CA SER A 18 21.84 14.15 14.54
C SER A 18 21.23 14.43 15.92
N ALA A 19 19.90 14.51 16.02
CA ALA A 19 19.21 14.71 17.28
C ALA A 19 19.11 13.42 18.12
N ASN A 20 18.98 12.27 17.46
CA ASN A 20 18.97 10.96 18.10
C ASN A 20 19.68 9.91 17.22
N PRO A 21 20.96 9.63 17.47
CA PRO A 21 21.72 8.66 16.69
C PRO A 21 21.29 7.20 16.89
N SER A 22 20.44 6.91 17.87
CA SER A 22 19.98 5.56 18.19
C SER A 22 18.73 5.11 17.41
N LEU A 23 18.13 6.02 16.61
CA LEU A 23 16.96 5.69 15.80
C LEU A 23 17.27 4.57 14.81
N THR A 24 16.36 3.62 14.71
CA THR A 24 16.41 2.58 13.69
C THR A 24 15.78 3.08 12.39
N TRP A 25 15.98 2.33 11.30
CA TRP A 25 15.33 2.64 10.02
C TRP A 25 13.79 2.65 10.13
N ARG A 26 13.23 1.83 11.03
CA ARG A 26 11.78 1.77 11.31
C ARG A 26 11.33 3.04 12.02
N ASP A 27 12.06 3.46 13.05
CA ASP A 27 11.77 4.68 13.79
C ASP A 27 11.75 5.91 12.87
N VAL A 28 12.73 6.02 11.97
CA VAL A 28 12.79 7.11 10.99
C VAL A 28 11.52 7.16 10.13
N ARG A 29 11.09 6.02 9.56
CA ARG A 29 9.87 5.96 8.74
C ARG A 29 8.62 6.34 9.55
N LEU A 30 8.51 5.86 10.78
CA LEU A 30 7.38 6.14 11.66
C LEU A 30 7.31 7.61 12.06
N ILE A 31 8.44 8.22 12.44
CA ILE A 31 8.50 9.64 12.78
C ILE A 31 8.08 10.48 11.57
N LEU A 32 8.62 10.21 10.38
CA LEU A 32 8.25 10.93 9.17
C LEU A 32 6.74 10.83 8.89
N ALA A 33 6.18 9.62 8.97
CA ALA A 33 4.75 9.42 8.75
C ALA A 33 3.88 10.15 9.81
N LYS A 34 4.27 10.12 11.08
CA LYS A 34 3.50 10.70 12.19
C LYS A 34 3.61 12.23 12.29
N THR A 35 4.66 12.81 11.71
CA THR A 35 4.93 14.25 11.77
C THR A 35 4.69 14.95 10.45
N ALA A 36 4.41 14.20 9.38
CA ALA A 36 4.06 14.76 8.09
C ALA A 36 2.85 15.70 8.19
N ARG A 37 2.91 16.79 7.42
CA ARG A 37 1.80 17.73 7.31
C ARG A 37 0.99 17.41 6.06
N ARG A 38 -0.33 17.47 6.19
CA ARG A 38 -1.25 17.43 5.05
C ARG A 38 -1.05 18.68 4.19
N ASN A 39 -0.32 18.54 3.08
CA ASN A 39 -0.21 19.55 2.04
C ASN A 39 -1.38 19.44 1.06
N ASP A 40 -1.66 20.50 0.32
CA ASP A 40 -2.78 20.56 -0.64
C ASP A 40 -4.10 19.99 -0.07
N PRO A 41 -4.67 20.61 0.98
CA PRO A 41 -5.83 20.07 1.67
C PRO A 41 -7.10 20.02 0.81
N GLY A 42 -7.12 20.68 -0.35
CA GLY A 42 -8.23 20.64 -1.31
C GLY A 42 -8.20 19.44 -2.25
N ASN A 43 -7.08 18.70 -2.31
CA ASN A 43 -6.97 17.50 -3.15
C ASN A 43 -7.92 16.40 -2.64
N ALA A 44 -8.75 15.89 -3.55
CA ALA A 44 -9.78 14.88 -3.25
C ALA A 44 -9.22 13.48 -2.93
N GLY A 45 -7.93 13.22 -3.22
CA GLY A 45 -7.24 11.98 -2.92
C GLY A 45 -6.85 11.83 -1.45
N TRP A 46 -7.04 12.85 -0.61
CA TRP A 46 -6.88 12.75 0.84
C TRP A 46 -8.02 11.99 1.48
N GLU A 47 -7.68 10.88 2.13
CA GLU A 47 -8.63 10.02 2.84
C GLU A 47 -8.16 9.85 4.29
N GLN A 48 -9.11 9.74 5.22
CA GLN A 48 -8.78 9.28 6.58
C GLN A 48 -8.55 7.77 6.53
N VAL A 49 -7.45 7.32 7.12
CA VAL A 49 -7.09 5.91 7.23
C VAL A 49 -7.00 5.51 8.70
N GLY A 50 -6.91 4.20 8.96
CA GLY A 50 -6.82 3.71 10.33
C GLY A 50 -5.63 4.31 11.10
N GLY A 51 -5.73 4.30 12.43
CA GLY A 51 -4.79 5.00 13.29
C GLY A 51 -4.96 6.53 13.30
N GLY A 52 -6.04 7.06 12.70
CA GLY A 52 -6.46 8.47 12.81
C GLY A 52 -5.62 9.45 11.99
N ARG A 53 -5.07 8.99 10.85
CA ARG A 53 -4.21 9.80 9.98
C ARG A 53 -4.84 10.00 8.62
N ALA A 54 -4.48 11.10 7.96
CA ALA A 54 -4.79 11.28 6.56
C ALA A 54 -3.71 10.59 5.69
N PHE A 55 -4.13 10.00 4.58
CA PHE A 55 -3.25 9.45 3.56
C PHE A 55 -3.75 9.86 2.17
N SER A 56 -2.83 10.14 1.26
CA SER A 56 -3.10 10.36 -0.16
C SER A 56 -2.18 9.49 -0.99
N HIS A 57 -2.66 9.00 -2.14
CA HIS A 57 -1.79 8.30 -3.08
C HIS A 57 -0.74 9.24 -3.70
N ASP A 58 -1.06 10.53 -3.82
CA ASP A 58 -0.15 11.54 -4.39
C ASP A 58 0.93 11.97 -3.39
N TYR A 59 0.60 11.99 -2.09
CA TYR A 59 1.43 12.60 -1.05
C TYR A 59 1.85 11.65 0.09
N GLY A 60 1.39 10.40 0.10
CA GLY A 60 1.51 9.50 1.25
C GLY A 60 0.84 10.10 2.48
N PHE A 61 1.56 10.12 3.61
CA PHE A 61 1.11 10.81 4.83
C PHE A 61 1.24 12.34 4.76
N GLY A 62 1.87 12.88 3.71
CA GLY A 62 2.05 14.30 3.47
C GLY A 62 3.50 14.73 3.38
N VAL A 63 3.70 16.05 3.39
CA VAL A 63 5.04 16.65 3.31
C VAL A 63 5.80 16.46 4.62
N ALA A 64 7.07 16.06 4.53
CA ALA A 64 7.95 15.96 5.68
C ALA A 64 8.06 17.33 6.40
N ASP A 65 7.82 17.34 7.71
CA ASP A 65 8.03 18.50 8.56
C ASP A 65 9.32 18.35 9.35
N ALA A 66 10.38 19.02 8.90
CA ALA A 66 11.70 18.89 9.52
C ALA A 66 11.70 19.25 11.01
N ARG A 67 10.95 20.29 11.40
CA ARG A 67 10.89 20.75 12.78
C ARG A 67 10.19 19.72 13.66
N ALA A 68 9.02 19.25 13.22
CA ALA A 68 8.25 18.27 13.97
C ALA A 68 8.97 16.91 14.03
N ALA A 69 9.60 16.47 12.92
CA ALA A 69 10.34 15.22 12.86
C ALA A 69 11.56 15.22 13.79
N VAL A 70 12.36 16.30 13.80
CA VAL A 70 13.53 16.42 14.70
C VAL A 70 13.09 16.51 16.17
N ALA A 71 12.03 17.26 16.45
CA ALA A 71 11.47 17.33 17.81
C ALA A 71 10.98 15.96 18.30
N ALA A 72 10.29 15.20 17.45
CA ALA A 72 9.85 13.84 17.77
C ALA A 72 11.03 12.88 17.93
N ALA A 73 12.05 12.97 17.08
CA ALA A 73 13.26 12.15 17.12
C ALA A 73 13.99 12.24 18.47
N ALA A 74 14.13 13.45 19.02
CA ALA A 74 14.87 13.69 20.27
C ALA A 74 14.32 12.92 21.48
N GLY A 75 13.00 12.68 21.53
CA GLY A 75 12.33 11.95 22.60
C GLY A 75 11.74 10.60 22.17
N TRP A 76 12.10 10.09 21.00
CA TRP A 76 11.46 8.93 20.42
C TRP A 76 11.78 7.65 21.19
N SER A 77 10.74 6.90 21.56
CA SER A 77 10.89 5.54 22.10
C SER A 77 10.94 4.56 20.93
N SER A 78 12.11 3.93 20.73
CA SER A 78 12.33 3.06 19.57
C SER A 78 11.38 1.86 19.54
N VAL A 79 10.89 1.51 18.34
CA VAL A 79 10.14 0.28 18.07
C VAL A 79 11.04 -0.92 17.74
N GLY A 80 12.36 -0.73 17.83
CA GLY A 80 13.38 -1.71 17.46
C GLY A 80 13.65 -1.78 15.96
N GLY A 81 14.74 -2.46 15.61
CA GLY A 81 15.21 -2.60 14.23
C GLY A 81 14.59 -3.80 13.53
N SER A 82 15.32 -4.36 12.57
CA SER A 82 14.88 -5.52 11.80
C SER A 82 14.62 -6.77 12.66
N ALA A 83 15.37 -6.95 13.75
CA ALA A 83 15.19 -8.09 14.65
C ALA A 83 13.87 -8.05 15.44
N GLN A 84 13.28 -6.87 15.60
CA GLN A 84 12.01 -6.67 16.31
C GLN A 84 10.82 -6.50 15.35
N LEU A 85 11.05 -6.49 14.04
CA LEU A 85 9.98 -6.39 13.06
C LEU A 85 9.21 -7.71 13.00
N LYS A 86 7.95 -7.70 13.42
CA LYS A 86 7.07 -8.86 13.26
C LYS A 86 6.64 -8.97 11.80
N THR A 87 6.55 -10.21 11.34
CA THR A 87 6.09 -10.55 9.99
C THR A 87 5.03 -11.63 10.08
N CYS A 88 3.90 -11.43 9.42
CA CYS A 88 2.88 -12.45 9.22
C CYS A 88 2.74 -12.70 7.72
N ALA A 89 3.27 -13.82 7.23
CA ALA A 89 3.09 -14.25 5.86
C ALA A 89 1.92 -15.22 5.80
N LEU A 90 0.84 -14.83 5.12
CA LEU A 90 -0.38 -15.62 5.02
C LEU A 90 -0.26 -16.64 3.89
N ALA A 91 -0.95 -17.77 4.04
CA ALA A 91 -0.94 -18.83 3.03
C ALA A 91 -1.45 -18.31 1.67
N GLU A 92 -0.79 -18.73 0.59
CA GLU A 92 -1.18 -18.38 -0.78
C GLU A 92 -2.59 -18.91 -1.08
N ARG A 93 -3.39 -18.05 -1.70
CA ARG A 93 -4.72 -18.34 -2.21
C ARG A 93 -4.62 -18.59 -3.71
N ALA A 94 -5.37 -19.56 -4.22
CA ALA A 94 -5.46 -19.84 -5.66
C ALA A 94 -6.94 -19.95 -6.08
N PRO A 95 -7.70 -18.84 -6.05
CA PRO A 95 -9.15 -18.91 -6.15
C PRO A 95 -9.65 -19.15 -7.58
N GLY A 96 -8.82 -18.91 -8.61
CA GLY A 96 -9.16 -19.17 -10.01
C GLY A 96 -10.38 -18.40 -10.51
N LEU A 97 -10.63 -17.20 -9.96
CA LEU A 97 -11.83 -16.42 -10.20
C LEU A 97 -11.73 -15.68 -11.54
N ALA A 98 -12.77 -15.80 -12.37
CA ALA A 98 -12.86 -15.03 -13.60
C ALA A 98 -12.91 -13.53 -13.31
N ILE A 99 -12.20 -12.75 -14.12
CA ILE A 99 -12.29 -11.30 -14.20
C ILE A 99 -13.05 -11.02 -15.51
N PRO A 100 -14.37 -10.73 -15.43
CA PRO A 100 -15.16 -10.43 -16.62
C PRO A 100 -14.72 -9.10 -17.26
N ASP A 101 -14.99 -8.97 -18.55
CA ASP A 101 -14.80 -7.75 -19.32
C ASP A 101 -15.62 -6.61 -18.71
N ALA A 102 -15.15 -5.36 -18.87
CA ALA A 102 -15.90 -4.22 -18.39
C ALA A 102 -17.22 -4.06 -19.18
N PRO A 103 -18.29 -3.58 -18.55
CA PRO A 103 -19.52 -3.24 -19.25
C PRO A 103 -19.28 -2.24 -20.39
N ALA A 104 -19.96 -2.42 -21.52
CA ALA A 104 -19.89 -1.48 -22.63
C ALA A 104 -20.45 -0.08 -22.27
N ASP A 105 -21.38 -0.02 -21.31
CA ASP A 105 -21.86 1.24 -20.75
C ASP A 105 -20.95 1.69 -19.60
N PRO A 106 -20.22 2.82 -19.74
CA PRO A 106 -19.31 3.31 -18.72
C PRO A 106 -20.01 3.77 -17.43
N ALA A 107 -21.34 3.92 -17.43
CA ALA A 107 -22.11 4.19 -16.22
C ALA A 107 -22.27 2.95 -15.31
N VAL A 108 -22.05 1.74 -15.84
CA VAL A 108 -22.14 0.48 -15.09
C VAL A 108 -20.78 0.14 -14.51
N ALA A 109 -20.72 -0.05 -13.18
CA ALA A 109 -19.47 -0.43 -12.53
C ALA A 109 -19.00 -1.82 -13.01
N PRO A 110 -17.70 -2.02 -13.24
CA PRO A 110 -17.18 -3.32 -13.63
C PRO A 110 -17.32 -4.33 -12.50
N THR A 111 -17.47 -5.59 -12.88
CA THR A 111 -17.56 -6.71 -11.93
C THR A 111 -16.16 -7.08 -11.45
N ALA A 112 -15.94 -7.09 -10.13
CA ALA A 112 -14.67 -7.50 -9.55
C ALA A 112 -14.64 -9.02 -9.29
N ALA A 113 -13.51 -9.64 -9.59
CA ALA A 113 -13.10 -10.88 -8.95
C ALA A 113 -12.67 -10.56 -7.51
N THR A 114 -13.46 -11.04 -6.55
CA THR A 114 -13.27 -10.74 -5.12
C THR A 114 -12.91 -12.01 -4.37
N ASP A 115 -11.79 -11.97 -3.66
CA ASP A 115 -11.40 -13.03 -2.73
C ASP A 115 -11.00 -12.43 -1.37
N ALA A 116 -11.28 -13.16 -0.30
CA ALA A 116 -11.04 -12.68 1.06
C ALA A 116 -10.31 -13.71 1.91
N LEU A 117 -9.37 -13.24 2.73
CA LEU A 117 -8.69 -14.03 3.75
C LEU A 117 -8.95 -13.45 5.14
N SER A 118 -9.02 -14.31 6.14
CA SER A 118 -9.19 -13.91 7.54
C SER A 118 -7.87 -14.12 8.28
N VAL A 119 -7.40 -13.08 8.96
CA VAL A 119 -6.22 -13.12 9.82
C VAL A 119 -6.70 -13.23 11.27
N ALA A 120 -6.47 -14.36 11.92
CA ALA A 120 -6.76 -14.49 13.33
C ALA A 120 -5.68 -13.79 14.17
N ALA A 121 -6.08 -13.12 15.25
CA ALA A 121 -5.13 -12.45 16.16
C ALA A 121 -4.13 -13.44 16.81
N ALA A 122 -4.52 -14.71 16.95
CA ALA A 122 -3.64 -15.77 17.45
C ALA A 122 -2.53 -16.14 16.45
N ASP A 123 -2.81 -16.03 15.15
CA ASP A 123 -1.88 -16.40 14.08
C ASP A 123 -0.98 -15.22 13.69
N CYS A 124 -1.43 -13.99 13.95
CA CYS A 124 -0.68 -12.79 13.67
C CYS A 124 -0.69 -11.81 14.86
N GLY A 125 0.43 -11.77 15.58
CA GLY A 125 0.62 -10.87 16.74
C GLY A 125 0.94 -9.42 16.39
N ILE A 126 0.62 -8.95 15.18
CA ILE A 126 0.79 -7.55 14.74
C ILE A 126 -0.47 -6.77 15.16
N THR A 127 -0.27 -5.84 16.07
CA THR A 127 -1.31 -4.94 16.57
C THR A 127 -1.26 -3.58 15.89
N GLN A 128 -0.10 -3.21 15.35
CA GLN A 128 0.12 -1.99 14.57
C GLN A 128 0.92 -2.35 13.32
N ILE A 129 0.24 -2.36 12.17
CA ILE A 129 0.88 -2.54 10.86
C ILE A 129 1.82 -1.38 10.58
N GLU A 130 2.95 -1.66 9.95
CA GLU A 130 3.91 -0.69 9.42
C GLU A 130 3.95 -0.71 7.89
N PHE A 131 3.77 -1.89 7.30
CA PHE A 131 3.75 -2.08 5.85
C PHE A 131 3.01 -3.36 5.47
N VAL A 132 2.45 -3.37 4.26
CA VAL A 132 1.75 -4.52 3.68
C VAL A 132 2.32 -4.82 2.31
N GLU A 133 2.51 -6.10 2.02
CA GLU A 133 2.79 -6.60 0.68
C GLU A 133 1.68 -7.52 0.20
N VAL A 134 1.28 -7.35 -1.06
CA VAL A 134 0.34 -8.24 -1.74
C VAL A 134 1.01 -8.80 -2.98
N ARG A 135 1.19 -10.11 -3.02
CA ARG A 135 1.68 -10.80 -4.21
C ARG A 135 0.49 -11.24 -5.05
N VAL A 136 0.49 -10.94 -6.35
CA VAL A 136 -0.60 -11.26 -7.26
C VAL A 136 -0.07 -11.97 -8.51
N THR A 137 -0.73 -13.07 -8.87
CA THR A 137 -0.61 -13.72 -10.18
C THR A 137 -1.99 -13.67 -10.85
N THR A 138 -2.04 -13.12 -12.07
CA THR A 138 -3.27 -12.99 -12.86
C THR A 138 -2.97 -13.28 -14.33
N THR A 139 -3.96 -13.86 -15.00
CA THR A 139 -4.00 -13.96 -16.46
C THR A 139 -4.88 -12.83 -16.98
N HIS A 140 -4.40 -11.99 -17.89
CA HIS A 140 -5.17 -10.96 -18.58
C HIS A 140 -4.48 -10.62 -19.91
N THR A 141 -5.24 -10.41 -20.98
CA THR A 141 -4.70 -10.10 -22.32
C THR A 141 -4.13 -8.69 -22.40
N TYR A 142 -4.65 -7.75 -21.61
CA TYR A 142 -4.07 -6.41 -21.42
C TYR A 142 -4.06 -6.01 -19.94
N SER A 143 -2.93 -6.17 -19.24
CA SER A 143 -2.85 -5.91 -17.80
C SER A 143 -3.02 -4.43 -17.42
N GLY A 144 -2.91 -3.53 -18.41
CA GLY A 144 -3.15 -2.09 -18.23
C GLY A 144 -4.59 -1.75 -17.86
N ASP A 145 -5.57 -2.61 -18.14
CA ASP A 145 -6.98 -2.35 -17.80
C ASP A 145 -7.34 -2.74 -16.37
N LEU A 146 -6.46 -3.51 -15.72
CA LEU A 146 -6.71 -4.03 -14.40
C LEU A 146 -6.64 -2.92 -13.35
N ARG A 147 -7.69 -2.88 -12.52
CA ARG A 147 -7.70 -2.18 -11.26
C ARG A 147 -7.64 -3.19 -10.12
N ILE A 148 -6.67 -3.00 -9.24
CA ILE A 148 -6.38 -3.92 -8.13
C ILE A 148 -6.48 -3.15 -6.81
N ARG A 149 -7.34 -3.62 -5.92
CA ARG A 149 -7.61 -2.98 -4.62
C ARG A 149 -7.52 -3.99 -3.49
N LEU A 150 -6.89 -3.57 -2.39
CA LEU A 150 -6.87 -4.30 -1.13
C LEU A 150 -7.63 -3.51 -0.07
N THR A 151 -8.64 -4.12 0.53
CA THR A 151 -9.44 -3.55 1.61
C THR A 151 -9.05 -4.21 2.93
N SER A 152 -8.68 -3.39 3.92
CA SER A 152 -8.33 -3.87 5.27
C SER A 152 -9.56 -4.15 6.14
N PRO A 153 -9.39 -4.82 7.29
CA PRO A 153 -10.51 -5.09 8.22
C PRO A 153 -11.23 -3.84 8.73
N GLN A 154 -10.56 -2.68 8.70
CA GLN A 154 -11.15 -1.39 9.09
C GLN A 154 -11.76 -0.62 7.90
N GLY A 155 -11.75 -1.21 6.70
CA GLY A 155 -12.34 -0.63 5.49
C GLY A 155 -11.43 0.33 4.74
N ALA A 156 -10.17 0.51 5.15
CA ALA A 156 -9.22 1.32 4.37
C ALA A 156 -8.87 0.59 3.07
N VAL A 157 -8.86 1.32 1.95
CA VAL A 157 -8.62 0.74 0.62
C VAL A 157 -7.28 1.20 0.05
N SER A 158 -6.37 0.26 -0.18
CA SER A 158 -5.15 0.46 -0.95
C SER A 158 -5.42 0.24 -2.44
N ARG A 159 -5.27 1.29 -3.25
CA ARG A 159 -5.21 1.21 -4.72
C ARG A 159 -3.82 0.71 -5.12
N LEU A 160 -3.71 -0.58 -5.46
CA LEU A 160 -2.43 -1.24 -5.78
C LEU A 160 -2.06 -1.07 -7.26
N ALA A 161 -3.07 -1.10 -8.13
CA ALA A 161 -2.98 -0.72 -9.52
C ALA A 161 -4.28 -0.02 -9.94
N GLU A 162 -4.15 0.96 -10.83
CA GLU A 162 -5.27 1.62 -11.50
C GLU A 162 -5.04 1.49 -13.01
N SER A 163 -6.13 1.55 -13.77
CA SER A 163 -6.06 1.40 -15.22
C SER A 163 -5.20 2.48 -15.87
N ARG A 164 -4.44 2.06 -16.88
CA ARG A 164 -3.47 2.88 -17.59
C ARG A 164 -3.30 2.40 -19.02
N ILE A 165 -3.03 3.37 -19.90
CA ILE A 165 -2.61 3.07 -21.28
C ILE A 165 -1.13 2.71 -21.25
N CYS A 166 -0.81 1.51 -21.68
CA CYS A 166 0.56 1.06 -21.89
C CYS A 166 1.09 1.53 -23.25
N ARG A 167 2.38 1.85 -23.31
CA ARG A 167 3.03 2.33 -24.55
C ARG A 167 3.46 1.13 -25.39
N GLY A 168 2.71 0.87 -26.47
CA GLY A 168 2.99 -0.17 -27.47
C GLY A 168 4.24 0.07 -28.32
N ASP A 169 5.12 1.01 -27.96
CA ASP A 169 6.40 1.30 -28.62
C ASP A 169 7.57 0.46 -28.06
N GLY A 170 7.27 -0.51 -27.18
CA GLY A 170 8.25 -1.37 -26.52
C GLY A 170 8.84 -0.78 -25.24
N SER A 171 8.52 0.48 -24.88
CA SER A 171 8.96 1.09 -23.63
C SER A 171 8.09 0.73 -22.42
N ASP A 172 6.82 0.39 -22.63
CA ASP A 172 5.90 -0.10 -21.60
C ASP A 172 4.92 -1.12 -22.21
N PRO A 173 5.30 -2.41 -22.32
CA PRO A 173 4.48 -3.45 -22.91
C PRO A 173 3.33 -3.93 -21.99
N CYS A 174 2.88 -3.10 -21.03
CA CYS A 174 2.07 -3.45 -19.85
C CYS A 174 2.72 -4.43 -18.88
N GLY A 175 3.42 -5.45 -19.38
CA GLY A 175 3.87 -6.59 -18.60
C GLY A 175 2.71 -7.49 -18.17
N ALA A 176 3.01 -8.42 -17.27
CA ALA A 176 2.02 -9.28 -16.63
C ALA A 176 2.22 -9.21 -15.11
N TYR A 177 1.13 -9.29 -14.34
CA TYR A 177 1.23 -9.55 -12.91
C TYR A 177 1.39 -11.05 -12.73
N ASP A 178 2.62 -11.54 -12.84
CA ASP A 178 2.99 -12.93 -12.56
C ASP A 178 3.85 -12.99 -11.29
N GLY A 179 3.18 -13.18 -10.16
CA GLY A 179 3.83 -13.14 -8.85
C GLY A 179 4.38 -11.76 -8.48
N TRP A 180 3.79 -10.70 -9.05
CA TRP A 180 4.16 -9.30 -8.81
C TRP A 180 3.80 -8.90 -7.38
N ILE A 181 4.69 -8.16 -6.72
CA ILE A 181 4.50 -7.73 -5.34
C ILE A 181 4.18 -6.24 -5.31
N PHE A 182 2.97 -5.91 -4.84
CA PHE A 182 2.58 -4.54 -4.50
C PHE A 182 2.87 -4.26 -3.04
N GLY A 183 3.28 -3.03 -2.74
CA GLY A 183 3.52 -2.57 -1.37
C GLY A 183 2.61 -1.41 -0.98
N SER A 184 2.12 -1.39 0.26
CA SER A 184 1.32 -0.29 0.80
C SER A 184 1.72 0.08 2.22
N SER A 185 1.85 1.39 2.45
CA SER A 185 1.99 1.98 3.80
C SER A 185 0.69 2.55 4.33
N ARG A 186 -0.41 2.49 3.57
CA ARG A 186 -1.70 3.11 3.89
C ARG A 186 -2.30 2.61 5.21
N HIS A 187 -2.03 1.35 5.56
CA HIS A 187 -2.59 0.67 6.72
C HIS A 187 -1.77 0.89 8.00
N LEU A 188 -0.94 1.93 8.05
CA LEU A 188 -0.08 2.21 9.19
C LEU A 188 -0.90 2.34 10.49
N ASP A 189 -0.47 1.62 11.52
CA ASP A 189 -1.08 1.50 12.85
C ASP A 189 -2.47 0.81 12.89
N GLU A 190 -2.94 0.24 11.79
CA GLU A 190 -4.11 -0.66 11.82
C GLU A 190 -3.74 -2.00 12.50
N PRO A 191 -4.62 -2.60 13.33
CA PRO A 191 -4.53 -4.02 13.66
C PRO A 191 -4.53 -4.90 12.42
N ALA A 192 -3.69 -5.94 12.43
CA ALA A 192 -3.63 -6.92 11.35
C ALA A 192 -4.83 -7.87 11.31
N ALA A 193 -5.40 -8.16 12.48
CA ALA A 193 -6.46 -9.15 12.63
C ALA A 193 -7.78 -8.71 11.97
N GLY A 194 -8.47 -9.67 11.36
CA GLY A 194 -9.74 -9.48 10.67
C GLY A 194 -9.67 -9.89 9.21
N THR A 195 -10.70 -9.53 8.45
CA THR A 195 -10.85 -9.93 7.05
C THR A 195 -10.22 -8.91 6.11
N TRP A 196 -9.29 -9.39 5.29
CA TRP A 196 -8.68 -8.66 4.19
C TRP A 196 -9.30 -9.11 2.87
N THR A 197 -9.68 -8.17 2.03
CA THR A 197 -10.36 -8.45 0.76
C THR A 197 -9.54 -7.91 -0.40
N LEU A 198 -9.24 -8.76 -1.38
CA LEU A 198 -8.60 -8.39 -2.63
C LEU A 198 -9.65 -8.35 -3.73
N GLU A 199 -9.67 -7.27 -4.50
CA GLU A 199 -10.57 -7.06 -5.63
C GLU A 199 -9.76 -6.74 -6.89
N LEU A 200 -9.99 -7.52 -7.95
CA LEU A 200 -9.46 -7.27 -9.29
C LEU A 200 -10.63 -7.05 -10.24
N SER A 201 -10.65 -5.93 -10.96
CA SER A 201 -11.64 -5.66 -12.01
C SER A 201 -10.95 -5.26 -13.30
N ASP A 202 -11.41 -5.77 -14.43
CA ASP A 202 -11.18 -5.14 -15.72
C ASP A 202 -12.00 -3.82 -15.77
N THR A 203 -11.41 -2.76 -16.29
CA THR A 203 -12.05 -1.43 -16.36
C THR A 203 -12.13 -0.87 -17.77
N ALA A 204 -11.73 -1.66 -18.78
CA ALA A 204 -11.95 -1.35 -20.19
C ALA A 204 -12.65 -2.53 -20.87
N THR A 205 -13.25 -2.27 -22.04
CA THR A 205 -13.89 -3.32 -22.84
C THR A 205 -12.85 -4.10 -23.64
N LEU A 206 -13.23 -5.30 -24.10
CA LEU A 206 -12.55 -6.19 -25.07
C LEU A 206 -11.66 -7.28 -24.44
N ASP A 207 -11.33 -7.14 -23.18
CA ASP A 207 -10.38 -8.02 -22.50
C ASP A 207 -11.07 -8.77 -21.36
N THR A 208 -10.51 -9.92 -20.99
CA THR A 208 -10.98 -10.70 -19.84
C THR A 208 -9.78 -11.33 -19.18
N GLY A 209 -9.96 -11.79 -17.95
CA GLY A 209 -8.91 -12.50 -17.26
C GLY A 209 -9.35 -13.42 -16.16
N ARG A 210 -8.39 -13.74 -15.30
CA ARG A 210 -8.58 -14.61 -14.14
C ARG A 210 -7.60 -14.23 -13.05
N LEU A 211 -8.09 -14.02 -11.83
CA LEU A 211 -7.28 -13.99 -10.63
C LEU A 211 -6.83 -15.43 -10.33
N ASP A 212 -5.57 -15.72 -10.64
CA ASP A 212 -5.00 -17.05 -10.47
C ASP A 212 -4.60 -17.29 -9.02
N LYS A 213 -3.78 -16.39 -8.47
CA LYS A 213 -3.22 -16.52 -7.13
C LYS A 213 -2.99 -15.18 -6.47
N TRP A 214 -3.04 -15.17 -5.15
CA TRP A 214 -2.52 -14.07 -4.37
C TRP A 214 -2.09 -14.47 -2.96
N SER A 215 -1.23 -13.67 -2.35
CA SER A 215 -0.89 -13.80 -0.92
C SER A 215 -0.70 -12.42 -0.29
N LEU A 216 -0.81 -12.40 1.03
CA LEU A 216 -0.65 -11.20 1.85
C LEU A 216 0.52 -11.41 2.82
N THR A 217 1.39 -10.41 2.94
CA THR A 217 2.41 -10.35 3.99
C THR A 217 2.26 -9.05 4.75
N LEU A 218 2.11 -9.15 6.06
CA LEU A 218 1.96 -8.01 6.97
C LEU A 218 3.23 -7.83 7.78
N TYR A 219 3.71 -6.59 7.87
CA TYR A 219 4.88 -6.20 8.65
C TYR A 219 4.46 -5.19 9.71
N GLY A 220 4.94 -5.34 10.94
CA GLY A 220 4.59 -4.40 12.00
C GLY A 220 5.08 -4.80 13.39
N ARG A 221 4.31 -4.41 14.39
CA ARG A 221 4.63 -4.61 15.81
C ARG A 221 3.41 -5.00 16.65
#